data_AF-A0A7L0IL03-F1
#
_entry.id   AF-A0A7L0IL03-F1
#
_cell.length_a   1.000
_cell.length_b   1.000
_cell.length_c   1.000
_cell.angle_alpha   90.00
_cell.angle_beta   90.00
_cell.angle_gamma   90.00
#
_symmetry.space_group_name_H-M   'P 1'
#
loop_
_entity.id
_entity.type
_entity.pdbx_description
1 polymer ?
#
loop_
_entity_poly.entity_id
_entity_poly.type
_entity_poly.pdbx_seq_one_letter_code
_entity_poly.pdbx_strand_id
1 'polypeptide(L)'
;MLRFAVTLFAVITSSTCQQYGCLEGDTQKPKPSPESNLQECTLYSKSSCCYADFTEQLAHSPVIKVSNSYWNRCGQLSKACEDFTKKIECFYRCSPHAARWIHPNDTAAIQAVPLCQSFCDDWYEACKDDSTCVQNWLTDWEWDESGVNHCKNKCIPYSEMYANGTDMCQNMWGESFKVSQSSCLCLQMNKKDTIAIKYLLSESSEESSSSSSSEEHACQNKLLKFEKPEEGEGEQTR
;
A
#
# COMPACT_ATOMS: atom_id res chain seq x y z
N MET A 1 4.21 -64.70 -22.75
CA MET A 1 5.09 -63.53 -22.55
C MET A 1 4.25 -62.27 -22.68
N LEU A 2 3.81 -61.68 -21.57
CA LEU A 2 2.96 -60.49 -21.58
C LEU A 2 3.87 -59.25 -21.50
N ARG A 3 3.84 -58.39 -22.54
CA ARG A 3 4.61 -57.14 -22.57
C ARG A 3 3.80 -56.04 -21.89
N PHE A 4 4.22 -55.58 -20.72
CA PHE A 4 3.69 -54.38 -20.08
C PHE A 4 4.29 -53.15 -20.76
N ALA A 5 3.46 -52.35 -21.43
CA ALA A 5 3.84 -51.03 -21.92
C ALA A 5 3.66 -50.02 -20.79
N VAL A 6 4.76 -49.45 -20.30
CA VAL A 6 4.75 -48.36 -19.32
C VAL A 6 4.60 -47.05 -20.08
N THR A 7 3.41 -46.46 -20.05
CA THR A 7 3.16 -45.10 -20.56
C THR A 7 3.60 -44.08 -19.50
N LEU A 8 4.72 -43.39 -19.74
CA LEU A 8 5.08 -42.20 -18.97
C LEU A 8 4.10 -41.07 -19.29
N PHE A 9 3.28 -40.68 -18.32
CA PHE A 9 2.56 -39.42 -18.36
C PHE A 9 3.54 -38.29 -18.06
N ALA A 10 3.88 -37.49 -19.07
CA ALA A 10 4.59 -36.24 -18.88
C ALA A 10 3.64 -35.26 -18.18
N VAL A 11 3.92 -34.93 -16.91
CA VAL A 11 3.23 -33.88 -16.17
C VAL A 11 3.71 -32.55 -16.74
N ILE A 12 2.90 -31.92 -17.59
CA ILE A 12 3.15 -30.55 -18.06
C ILE A 12 2.74 -29.63 -16.92
N THR A 13 3.70 -29.19 -16.11
CA THR A 13 3.50 -28.11 -15.15
C THR A 13 3.38 -26.80 -15.93
N SER A 14 2.15 -26.41 -16.25
CA SER A 14 1.86 -25.06 -16.73
C SER A 14 2.16 -24.08 -15.61
N SER A 15 3.36 -23.51 -15.63
CA SER A 15 3.70 -22.35 -14.80
C SER A 15 2.88 -21.18 -15.32
N THR A 16 1.70 -20.95 -14.74
CA THR A 16 0.90 -19.76 -15.01
C THR A 16 1.71 -18.57 -14.53
N CYS A 17 2.35 -17.86 -15.47
CA CYS A 17 2.95 -16.56 -15.19
C CYS A 17 1.79 -15.62 -14.84
N GLN A 18 1.48 -15.49 -13.54
CA GLN A 18 0.36 -14.69 -13.07
C GLN A 18 0.73 -13.22 -13.29
N GLN A 19 0.31 -12.68 -14.44
CA GLN A 19 0.43 -11.26 -14.72
C GLN A 19 -0.66 -10.56 -13.91
N TYR A 20 -0.34 -10.18 -12.67
CA TYR A 20 -1.25 -9.41 -11.84
C TYR A 20 -1.60 -8.10 -12.54
N GLY A 21 -2.89 -7.87 -12.77
CA GLY A 21 -3.45 -6.60 -13.19
C GLY A 21 -3.53 -5.62 -12.01
N CYS A 22 -4.45 -4.67 -12.09
CA CYS A 22 -4.80 -3.85 -10.92
C CYS A 22 -5.89 -4.53 -10.08
N LEU A 23 -6.22 -3.94 -8.94
CA LEU A 23 -7.40 -4.32 -8.17
C LEU A 23 -8.67 -4.06 -8.98
N GLU A 24 -9.68 -4.90 -8.81
CA GLU A 24 -10.98 -4.78 -9.48
C GLU A 24 -11.94 -3.91 -8.65
N GLY A 25 -11.48 -2.71 -8.29
CA GLY A 25 -12.29 -1.71 -7.60
C GLY A 25 -13.04 -0.78 -8.56
N ASP A 26 -13.89 0.08 -8.01
CA ASP A 26 -14.80 0.95 -8.78
C ASP A 26 -14.10 1.91 -9.77
N THR A 27 -12.85 2.29 -9.48
CA THR A 27 -12.14 3.38 -10.17
C THR A 27 -10.82 2.96 -10.81
N GLN A 28 -10.44 1.70 -10.62
CA GLN A 28 -9.13 1.20 -11.00
C GLN A 28 -9.14 0.75 -12.47
N LYS A 29 -8.01 1.00 -13.15
CA LYS A 29 -7.74 0.51 -14.50
C LYS A 29 -7.67 -1.02 -14.48
N PRO A 30 -7.87 -1.72 -15.61
CA PRO A 30 -7.68 -3.18 -15.65
C PRO A 30 -6.20 -3.60 -15.52
N LYS A 31 -5.27 -2.76 -16.01
CA LYS A 31 -3.82 -3.02 -15.98
C LYS A 31 -3.06 -1.73 -15.71
N PRO A 32 -1.90 -1.80 -15.02
CA PRO A 32 -1.09 -0.62 -14.80
C PRO A 32 -0.52 -0.11 -16.12
N SER A 33 -0.54 1.21 -16.31
CA SER A 33 0.13 1.87 -17.43
C SER A 33 0.56 3.29 -17.04
N PRO A 34 1.49 3.93 -17.78
CA PRO A 34 1.92 5.28 -17.48
C PRO A 34 0.76 6.28 -17.44
N GLU A 35 0.80 7.21 -16.49
CA GLU A 35 -0.13 8.33 -16.32
C GLU A 35 0.67 9.61 -16.03
N SER A 36 0.84 10.45 -17.05
CA SER A 36 1.70 11.64 -16.95
C SER A 36 1.06 12.82 -16.23
N ASN A 37 -0.26 12.83 -16.08
CA ASN A 37 -1.04 13.99 -15.66
C ASN A 37 -1.60 13.85 -14.23
N LEU A 38 -1.05 12.93 -13.43
CA LEU A 38 -1.45 12.78 -12.03
C LEU A 38 -1.13 14.06 -11.25
N GLN A 39 -2.13 14.68 -10.62
CA GLN A 39 -1.98 15.89 -9.80
C GLN A 39 -1.50 15.55 -8.38
N GLU A 40 -1.77 14.32 -7.94
CA GLU A 40 -1.30 13.71 -6.70
C GLU A 40 -0.99 12.23 -6.99
N CYS A 41 -0.39 11.48 -6.06
CA CYS A 41 -0.01 10.08 -6.26
C CYS A 41 1.09 9.90 -7.32
N THR A 42 1.88 10.94 -7.56
CA THR A 42 2.90 11.00 -8.63
C THR A 42 4.02 9.98 -8.48
N LEU A 43 4.17 9.38 -7.29
CA LEU A 43 5.01 8.19 -7.06
C LEU A 43 4.73 7.07 -8.07
N TYR A 44 3.49 6.96 -8.56
CA TYR A 44 3.03 5.91 -9.47
C TYR A 44 2.90 6.36 -10.93
N SER A 45 3.29 7.59 -11.28
CA SER A 45 3.14 8.17 -12.64
C SER A 45 3.69 7.31 -13.78
N LYS A 46 4.81 6.61 -13.58
CA LYS A 46 5.42 5.75 -14.61
C LYS A 46 4.64 4.46 -14.87
N SER A 47 3.82 4.03 -13.93
CA SER A 47 3.04 2.78 -13.99
C SER A 47 1.94 2.86 -12.93
N SER A 48 0.75 3.31 -13.31
CA SER A 48 -0.37 3.58 -12.39
C SER A 48 -1.59 2.72 -12.69
N CYS A 49 -2.26 2.30 -11.62
CA CYS A 49 -3.56 1.64 -11.63
C CYS A 49 -4.76 2.59 -11.52
N CYS A 50 -4.54 3.88 -11.25
CA CYS A 50 -5.60 4.90 -11.27
C CYS A 50 -5.49 5.76 -12.51
N TYR A 51 -6.60 6.38 -12.90
CA TYR A 51 -6.64 7.46 -13.89
C TYR A 51 -6.31 8.82 -13.23
N ALA A 52 -5.91 9.82 -14.03
CA ALA A 52 -5.54 11.13 -13.51
C ALA A 52 -6.71 11.90 -12.86
N ASP A 53 -7.93 11.72 -13.36
CA ASP A 53 -9.16 12.35 -12.84
C ASP A 53 -9.42 12.01 -11.37
N PHE A 54 -9.10 10.79 -10.94
CA PHE A 54 -9.15 10.40 -9.54
C PHE A 54 -8.27 11.32 -8.67
N THR A 55 -7.04 11.59 -9.12
CA THR A 55 -6.05 12.35 -8.34
C THR A 55 -6.37 13.84 -8.20
N GLU A 56 -7.27 14.37 -9.04
CA GLU A 56 -7.75 15.75 -8.93
C GLU A 56 -8.44 16.01 -7.59
N GLN A 57 -9.12 15.00 -7.04
CA GLN A 57 -9.79 15.05 -5.73
C GLN A 57 -8.80 15.22 -4.57
N LEU A 58 -7.55 14.82 -4.77
CA LEU A 58 -6.49 14.85 -3.78
C LEU A 58 -5.53 16.04 -3.98
N ALA A 59 -5.65 16.78 -5.07
CA ALA A 59 -4.69 17.80 -5.48
C ALA A 59 -4.63 19.01 -4.53
N HIS A 60 -5.76 19.34 -3.90
CA HIS A 60 -5.88 20.52 -3.05
C HIS A 60 -6.07 20.13 -1.58
N SER A 61 -5.43 20.89 -0.70
CA SER A 61 -5.60 20.77 0.75
C SER A 61 -6.41 21.97 1.26
N PRO A 62 -7.41 21.78 2.15
CA PRO A 62 -7.79 20.49 2.73
C PRO A 62 -8.56 19.57 1.81
N VAL A 63 -8.30 18.27 1.95
CA VAL A 63 -9.12 17.21 1.34
C VAL A 63 -10.36 17.02 2.20
N ILE A 64 -11.50 17.47 1.70
CA ILE A 64 -12.79 17.37 2.40
C ILE A 64 -13.45 16.03 2.14
N LYS A 65 -13.45 15.59 0.87
CA LYS A 65 -14.17 14.41 0.41
C LYS A 65 -13.37 13.73 -0.71
N VAL A 66 -13.32 12.40 -0.66
CA VAL A 66 -12.81 11.54 -1.74
C VAL A 66 -13.92 10.57 -2.11
N SER A 67 -14.37 10.62 -3.36
CA SER A 67 -15.56 9.92 -3.84
C SER A 67 -16.78 10.23 -2.96
N ASN A 68 -17.25 9.26 -2.19
CA ASN A 68 -18.39 9.42 -1.27
C ASN A 68 -18.00 9.55 0.21
N SER A 69 -16.71 9.51 0.51
CA SER A 69 -16.20 9.53 1.89
C SER A 69 -15.67 10.91 2.26
N TYR A 70 -16.28 11.54 3.25
CA TYR A 70 -15.78 12.75 3.89
C TYR A 70 -14.69 12.41 4.89
N TRP A 71 -13.56 13.10 4.79
CA TRP A 71 -12.41 12.95 5.68
C TRP A 71 -12.47 13.90 6.88
N ASN A 72 -13.37 14.88 6.86
CA ASN A 72 -13.45 15.94 7.87
C ASN A 72 -14.60 15.77 8.87
N ARG A 73 -15.10 14.54 9.09
CA ARG A 73 -16.28 14.28 9.94
C ARG A 73 -16.09 14.68 11.41
N CYS A 74 -14.85 14.72 11.88
CA CYS A 74 -14.48 15.17 13.22
C CYS A 74 -13.70 16.48 13.23
N GLY A 75 -13.85 17.29 12.18
CA GLY A 75 -13.01 18.47 11.94
C GLY A 75 -12.02 18.22 10.81
N GLN A 76 -11.37 19.30 10.36
CA GLN A 76 -10.37 19.22 9.30
C GLN A 76 -9.09 18.61 9.85
N LEU A 77 -8.55 17.59 9.17
CA LEU A 77 -7.27 17.00 9.52
C LEU A 77 -6.14 18.03 9.42
N SER A 78 -5.17 17.89 10.31
CA SER A 78 -3.88 18.56 10.20
C SER A 78 -3.21 18.17 8.89
N LYS A 79 -2.35 19.07 8.37
CA LYS A 79 -1.70 18.82 7.09
C LYS A 79 -0.84 17.55 7.11
N ALA A 80 -0.15 17.30 8.23
CA ALA A 80 0.69 16.12 8.40
C ALA A 80 -0.15 14.83 8.38
N CYS A 81 -1.28 14.80 9.12
CA CYS A 81 -2.17 13.66 9.12
C CYS A 81 -2.81 13.41 7.73
N GLU A 82 -3.27 14.47 7.07
CA GLU A 82 -3.81 14.40 5.70
C GLU A 82 -2.80 13.80 4.73
N ASP A 83 -1.52 14.19 4.80
CA ASP A 83 -0.49 13.68 3.89
C ASP A 83 -0.28 12.17 4.02
N PHE A 84 -0.39 11.59 5.22
CA PHE A 84 -0.34 10.14 5.40
C PHE A 84 -1.59 9.44 4.89
N THR A 85 -2.79 9.98 5.16
CA THR A 85 -4.03 9.43 4.62
C THR A 85 -4.03 9.44 3.09
N LYS A 86 -3.52 10.52 2.46
CA LYS A 86 -3.32 10.60 1.01
C LYS A 86 -2.35 9.54 0.50
N LYS A 87 -1.23 9.28 1.19
CA LYS A 87 -0.28 8.22 0.78
C LYS A 87 -0.94 6.84 0.71
N ILE A 88 -1.77 6.49 1.70
CA ILE A 88 -2.51 5.22 1.71
C ILE A 88 -3.57 5.17 0.61
N GLU A 89 -4.35 6.24 0.43
CA GLU A 89 -5.33 6.31 -0.65
C GLU A 89 -4.66 6.17 -2.03
N CYS A 90 -3.53 6.87 -2.23
CA CYS A 90 -2.72 6.76 -3.44
C CYS A 90 -2.17 5.34 -3.65
N PHE A 91 -1.73 4.66 -2.59
CA PHE A 91 -1.29 3.26 -2.70
C PHE A 91 -2.44 2.36 -3.16
N TYR A 92 -3.58 2.42 -2.49
CA TYR A 92 -4.74 1.58 -2.79
C TYR A 92 -5.26 1.80 -4.23
N ARG A 93 -5.31 3.06 -4.66
CA ARG A 93 -5.90 3.43 -5.95
C ARG A 93 -4.92 3.29 -7.12
N CYS A 94 -3.66 3.68 -6.91
CA CYS A 94 -2.73 3.92 -8.01
C CYS A 94 -1.54 2.94 -8.05
N SER A 95 -1.21 2.25 -6.95
CA SER A 95 -0.04 1.37 -6.94
C SER A 95 -0.17 0.24 -7.97
N PRO A 96 0.83 0.04 -8.84
CA PRO A 96 0.84 -1.08 -9.79
C PRO A 96 1.08 -2.44 -9.11
N HIS A 97 1.30 -2.43 -7.79
CA HIS A 97 1.64 -3.61 -7.01
C HIS A 97 0.60 -3.93 -5.94
N ALA A 98 -0.44 -3.10 -5.72
CA ALA A 98 -1.43 -3.37 -4.68
C ALA A 98 -2.11 -4.74 -4.85
N ALA A 99 -2.44 -5.11 -6.09
CA ALA A 99 -3.04 -6.42 -6.42
C ALA A 99 -2.15 -7.64 -6.13
N ARG A 100 -0.89 -7.45 -5.73
CA ARG A 100 -0.05 -8.54 -5.21
C ARG A 100 -0.53 -9.05 -3.85
N TRP A 101 -1.30 -8.22 -3.14
CA TRP A 101 -1.94 -8.53 -1.87
C TRP A 101 -3.46 -8.54 -2.00
N ILE A 102 -3.99 -8.91 -3.18
CA ILE A 102 -5.44 -8.98 -3.39
C ILE A 102 -6.08 -9.96 -2.39
N HIS A 103 -7.20 -9.56 -1.80
CA HIS A 103 -7.91 -10.43 -0.88
C HIS A 103 -8.51 -11.62 -1.65
N PRO A 104 -8.38 -12.87 -1.16
CA PRO A 104 -8.76 -14.07 -1.93
C PRO A 104 -10.25 -14.15 -2.25
N ASN A 105 -11.11 -13.49 -1.47
CA ASN A 105 -12.56 -13.50 -1.64
C ASN A 105 -13.13 -12.15 -2.12
N ASP A 106 -12.30 -11.14 -2.34
CA ASP A 106 -12.74 -9.81 -2.77
C ASP A 106 -11.63 -9.16 -3.61
N THR A 107 -11.86 -9.06 -4.92
CA THR A 107 -10.87 -8.57 -5.88
C THR A 107 -10.67 -7.05 -5.85
N ALA A 108 -11.54 -6.32 -5.14
CA ALA A 108 -11.39 -4.90 -4.88
C ALA A 108 -10.60 -4.61 -3.58
N ALA A 109 -10.45 -5.61 -2.71
CA ALA A 109 -9.80 -5.48 -1.42
C ALA A 109 -8.34 -5.98 -1.44
N ILE A 110 -7.57 -5.49 -0.47
CA ILE A 110 -6.21 -5.95 -0.18
C ILE A 110 -6.16 -6.61 1.20
N GLN A 111 -5.18 -7.48 1.42
CA GLN A 111 -4.98 -8.17 2.68
C GLN A 111 -3.50 -8.27 3.02
N ALA A 112 -3.15 -7.95 4.26
CA ALA A 112 -1.82 -8.17 4.83
C ALA A 112 -0.67 -7.50 4.05
N VAL A 113 -0.90 -6.31 3.48
CA VAL A 113 0.16 -5.48 2.90
C VAL A 113 1.15 -5.09 4.01
N PRO A 114 2.46 -5.39 3.88
CA PRO A 114 3.44 -5.15 4.93
C PRO A 114 3.86 -3.67 4.96
N LEU A 115 3.37 -2.91 5.94
CA LEU A 115 3.81 -1.54 6.19
C LEU A 115 5.05 -1.53 7.10
N CYS A 116 5.95 -0.58 6.88
CA CYS A 116 7.09 -0.37 7.77
C CYS A 116 6.62 0.17 9.12
N GLN A 117 7.15 -0.36 10.22
CA GLN A 117 6.86 0.12 11.58
C GLN A 117 7.06 1.64 11.70
N SER A 118 8.17 2.17 11.18
CA SER A 118 8.46 3.60 11.20
C SER A 118 7.41 4.44 10.46
N PHE A 119 6.85 3.95 9.35
CA PHE A 119 5.79 4.65 8.64
C PHE A 119 4.52 4.74 9.49
N CYS A 120 4.16 3.66 10.18
CA CYS A 120 3.00 3.59 11.04
C CYS A 120 3.15 4.48 12.29
N ASP A 121 4.33 4.49 12.88
CA ASP A 121 4.63 5.35 14.03
C ASP A 121 4.60 6.83 13.64
N ASP A 122 5.22 7.20 12.51
CA ASP A 122 5.19 8.58 12.01
C ASP A 122 3.77 9.04 11.63
N TRP A 123 2.96 8.14 11.05
CA TRP A 123 1.56 8.44 10.74
C TRP A 123 0.78 8.68 12.04
N TYR A 124 0.94 7.83 13.04
CA TYR A 124 0.24 8.00 14.32
C TYR A 124 0.65 9.31 14.99
N GLU A 125 1.96 9.60 15.05
CA GLU A 125 2.45 10.86 15.62
C GLU A 125 1.90 12.08 14.88
N ALA A 126 1.80 12.01 13.55
CA ALA A 126 1.23 13.08 12.73
C ALA A 126 -0.27 13.30 12.97
N CYS A 127 -1.01 12.26 13.37
CA CYS A 127 -2.46 12.30 13.56
C CYS A 127 -2.90 12.33 15.03
N LYS A 128 -2.02 12.14 16.01
CA LYS A 128 -2.40 11.84 17.40
C LYS A 128 -3.36 12.85 18.04
N ASP A 129 -3.24 14.13 17.66
CA ASP A 129 -4.07 15.24 18.16
C ASP A 129 -5.25 15.57 17.21
N ASP A 130 -5.28 15.00 16.00
CA ASP A 130 -6.46 14.98 15.14
C ASP A 130 -7.54 14.07 15.72
N SER A 131 -8.79 14.21 15.25
CA SER A 131 -9.92 13.47 15.80
C SER A 131 -10.57 12.55 14.78
N THR A 132 -11.05 11.39 15.25
CA THR A 132 -11.86 10.43 14.50
C THR A 132 -13.03 9.94 15.37
N CYS A 133 -14.07 9.42 14.74
CA CYS A 133 -15.25 8.83 15.40
C CYS A 133 -15.41 7.33 15.11
N VAL A 134 -14.48 6.76 14.33
CA VAL A 134 -14.48 5.36 13.93
C VAL A 134 -13.08 4.77 14.09
N GLN A 135 -13.00 3.51 14.50
CA GLN A 135 -11.74 2.78 14.61
C GLN A 135 -11.37 2.18 13.26
N ASN A 136 -12.30 1.48 12.61
CA ASN A 136 -12.14 0.98 11.25
C ASN A 136 -12.85 1.90 10.24
N TRP A 137 -12.06 2.54 9.39
CA TRP A 137 -12.49 3.54 8.41
C TRP A 137 -13.18 2.94 7.18
N LEU A 138 -13.18 1.61 7.04
CA LEU A 138 -13.91 0.91 5.99
C LEU A 138 -15.31 0.49 6.45
N THR A 139 -15.46 0.05 7.70
CA THR A 139 -16.68 -0.64 8.15
C THR A 139 -17.54 0.13 9.15
N ASP A 140 -16.95 1.02 9.95
CA ASP A 140 -17.63 1.48 11.17
C ASP A 140 -18.54 2.70 10.95
N TRP A 141 -18.56 3.26 9.74
CA TRP A 141 -19.42 4.40 9.38
C TRP A 141 -20.91 4.04 9.35
N GLU A 142 -21.76 5.04 9.63
CA GLU A 142 -23.16 5.06 9.21
C GLU A 142 -23.22 5.64 7.80
N TRP A 143 -24.00 5.05 6.89
CA TRP A 143 -24.13 5.55 5.51
C TRP A 143 -25.56 6.02 5.29
N ASP A 144 -25.73 7.24 4.78
CA ASP A 144 -27.06 7.77 4.48
C ASP A 144 -27.58 7.35 3.09
N GLU A 145 -28.79 7.77 2.74
CA GLU A 145 -29.42 7.46 1.44
C GLU A 145 -28.63 8.00 0.24
N SER A 146 -27.82 9.05 0.44
CA SER A 146 -26.93 9.58 -0.60
C SER A 146 -25.59 8.87 -0.69
N GLY A 147 -25.38 7.86 0.18
CA GLY A 147 -24.18 7.05 0.22
C GLY A 147 -22.98 7.76 0.82
N VAL A 148 -23.16 8.76 1.69
CA VAL A 148 -22.04 9.41 2.39
C VAL A 148 -21.92 8.94 3.85
N ASN A 149 -20.68 8.89 4.34
CA ASN A 149 -20.33 8.35 5.66
C ASN A 149 -20.67 9.32 6.80
N HIS A 150 -21.15 8.86 7.94
CA HIS A 150 -21.47 9.65 9.13
C HIS A 150 -20.97 8.96 10.40
N CYS A 151 -20.63 9.76 11.40
CA CYS A 151 -20.16 9.25 12.69
C CYS A 151 -21.28 8.57 13.46
N LYS A 152 -21.04 7.34 13.92
CA LYS A 152 -21.89 6.66 14.92
C LYS A 152 -21.56 7.10 16.35
N ASN A 153 -20.28 7.37 16.60
CA ASN A 153 -19.74 7.67 17.92
C ASN A 153 -19.29 9.13 18.03
N LYS A 154 -18.96 9.55 19.25
CA LYS A 154 -18.34 10.86 19.49
C LYS A 154 -16.94 10.91 18.86
N CYS A 155 -16.57 12.08 18.37
CA CYS A 155 -15.21 12.36 17.95
C CYS A 155 -14.27 12.36 19.14
N ILE A 156 -13.18 11.60 19.05
CA ILE A 156 -12.10 11.53 20.03
C ILE A 156 -10.76 11.67 19.32
N PRO A 157 -9.70 12.12 20.02
CA PRO A 157 -8.35 12.14 19.45
C PRO A 157 -7.89 10.77 18.96
N TYR A 158 -7.06 10.72 17.92
CA TYR A 158 -6.46 9.46 17.46
C TYR A 158 -5.63 8.80 18.58
N SER A 159 -5.00 9.59 19.46
CA SER A 159 -4.27 9.07 20.60
C SER A 159 -5.15 8.33 21.62
N GLU A 160 -6.46 8.61 21.63
CA GLU A 160 -7.43 7.87 22.44
C GLU A 160 -8.03 6.69 21.67
N MET A 161 -8.18 6.82 20.34
CA MET A 161 -8.71 5.75 19.48
C MET A 161 -7.74 4.59 19.28
N TYR A 162 -6.44 4.88 19.16
CA TYR A 162 -5.39 3.91 18.86
C TYR A 162 -4.27 3.99 19.88
N ALA A 163 -3.77 2.83 20.32
CA ALA A 163 -2.73 2.77 21.36
C ALA A 163 -1.35 3.25 20.88
N ASN A 164 -1.04 3.06 19.58
CA ASN A 164 0.21 3.46 18.92
C ASN A 164 0.09 3.30 17.40
N GLY A 165 1.18 3.53 16.66
CA GLY A 165 1.25 3.37 15.21
C GLY A 165 0.89 1.97 14.70
N THR A 166 1.36 0.92 15.38
CA THR A 166 1.03 -0.45 15.02
C THR A 166 -0.47 -0.72 15.12
N ASP A 167 -1.07 -0.33 16.24
CA ASP A 167 -2.51 -0.48 16.46
C ASP A 167 -3.31 0.31 15.43
N MET A 168 -2.90 1.54 15.11
CA MET A 168 -3.55 2.35 14.08
C MET A 168 -3.50 1.68 12.69
N CYS A 169 -2.31 1.29 12.22
CA CYS A 169 -2.14 0.67 10.90
C CYS A 169 -2.89 -0.66 10.74
N GLN A 170 -2.97 -1.46 11.81
CA GLN A 170 -3.62 -2.79 11.75
C GLN A 170 -5.14 -2.75 11.89
N ASN A 171 -5.71 -1.65 12.37
CA ASN A 171 -7.17 -1.56 12.61
C ASN A 171 -7.86 -0.56 11.69
N MET A 172 -7.20 0.53 11.28
CA MET A 172 -7.85 1.60 10.54
C MET A 172 -8.46 1.12 9.22
N TRP A 173 -7.80 0.20 8.50
CA TRP A 173 -8.30 -0.38 7.25
C TRP A 173 -8.58 -1.89 7.39
N GLY A 174 -8.92 -2.35 8.60
CA GLY A 174 -9.14 -3.77 8.90
C GLY A 174 -7.94 -4.63 8.49
N GLU A 175 -8.19 -5.74 7.79
CA GLU A 175 -7.15 -6.70 7.40
C GLU A 175 -6.22 -6.23 6.26
N SER A 176 -6.43 -5.01 5.73
CA SER A 176 -5.69 -4.48 4.57
C SER A 176 -4.18 -4.43 4.81
N PHE A 177 -3.78 -4.03 6.02
CA PHE A 177 -2.38 -3.78 6.36
C PHE A 177 -1.95 -4.60 7.58
N LYS A 178 -0.69 -5.02 7.57
CA LYS A 178 0.02 -5.54 8.73
C LYS A 178 1.32 -4.75 8.92
N VAL A 179 1.81 -4.65 10.15
CA VAL A 179 3.12 -4.05 10.38
C VAL A 179 4.21 -5.10 10.29
N SER A 180 5.19 -4.86 9.41
CA SER A 180 6.35 -5.73 9.23
C SER A 180 7.33 -5.55 10.38
N GLN A 181 7.93 -6.67 10.84
CA GLN A 181 9.06 -6.65 11.76
C GLN A 181 10.39 -6.34 11.05
N SER A 182 10.39 -6.38 9.72
CA SER A 182 11.53 -6.01 8.90
C SER A 182 11.62 -4.50 8.73
N SER A 183 12.86 -4.00 8.72
CA SER A 183 13.18 -2.60 8.43
C SER A 183 13.27 -2.29 6.93
N CYS A 184 13.22 -3.31 6.06
CA CYS A 184 13.39 -3.15 4.61
C CYS A 184 12.32 -3.87 3.77
N LEU A 185 11.90 -5.08 4.16
CA LEU A 185 10.83 -5.86 3.54
C LEU A 185 9.46 -5.33 4.02
N CYS A 186 9.21 -4.06 3.69
CA CYS A 186 8.03 -3.32 4.08
C CYS A 186 7.84 -2.11 3.16
N LEU A 187 6.62 -1.59 3.10
CA LEU A 187 6.25 -0.42 2.32
C LEU A 187 6.06 0.80 3.21
N GLN A 188 6.49 1.96 2.72
CA GLN A 188 6.42 3.24 3.43
C GLN A 188 6.04 4.40 2.50
N MET A 189 5.40 4.06 1.38
CA MET A 189 4.73 4.95 0.44
C MET A 189 5.65 6.05 -0.09
N ASN A 190 6.88 5.67 -0.42
CA ASN A 190 7.88 6.57 -1.00
C ASN A 190 8.83 5.82 -1.95
N LYS A 191 9.83 6.51 -2.49
CA LYS A 191 10.74 5.94 -3.50
C LYS A 191 11.52 4.71 -3.02
N LYS A 192 11.70 4.52 -1.71
CA LYS A 192 12.36 3.33 -1.15
C LYS A 192 11.58 2.05 -1.43
N ASP A 193 10.26 2.13 -1.62
CA ASP A 193 9.41 0.98 -1.95
C ASP A 193 9.82 0.32 -3.27
N THR A 194 10.46 1.05 -4.19
CA THR A 194 11.00 0.48 -5.44
C THR A 194 12.11 -0.57 -5.21
N ILE A 195 12.72 -0.55 -4.02
CA ILE A 195 13.70 -1.55 -3.58
C ILE A 195 12.96 -2.66 -2.85
N ALA A 196 12.18 -2.32 -1.82
CA ALA A 196 11.45 -3.28 -1.01
C ALA A 196 10.60 -4.24 -1.86
N ILE A 197 9.89 -3.70 -2.86
CA ILE A 197 9.00 -4.48 -3.71
C ILE A 197 9.73 -5.57 -4.51
N LYS A 198 11.02 -5.40 -4.83
CA LYS A 198 11.77 -6.42 -5.57
C LYS A 198 11.97 -7.69 -4.73
N TYR A 199 12.10 -7.52 -3.42
CA TYR A 199 12.33 -8.60 -2.46
C TYR A 199 11.01 -9.17 -1.93
N LEU A 200 10.03 -8.30 -1.65
CA LEU A 200 8.68 -8.74 -1.24
C LEU A 200 8.00 -9.66 -2.26
N LEU A 201 8.35 -9.53 -3.54
CA LEU A 201 7.79 -10.34 -4.62
C LEU A 201 8.67 -11.54 -5.01
N SER A 202 9.92 -11.62 -4.55
CA SER A 202 10.75 -12.83 -4.71
C SER A 202 10.37 -13.90 -3.69
N GLU A 203 10.04 -13.49 -2.46
CA GLU A 203 9.63 -14.39 -1.37
C GLU A 203 8.38 -15.22 -1.72
N SER A 204 7.47 -14.69 -2.56
CA SER A 204 6.27 -15.45 -2.99
C SER A 204 6.55 -16.57 -4.01
N SER A 205 7.77 -16.67 -4.54
CA SER A 205 8.12 -17.62 -5.60
C SER A 205 8.97 -18.81 -5.16
N GLU A 206 9.54 -18.80 -3.95
CA GLU A 206 10.35 -19.90 -3.42
C GLU A 206 10.04 -20.15 -1.94
N GLU A 207 9.17 -21.13 -1.66
CA GLU A 207 9.03 -21.69 -0.31
C GLU A 207 10.35 -22.37 0.11
N SER A 208 11.24 -21.63 0.78
CA SER A 208 12.29 -22.23 1.60
C SER A 208 12.60 -21.34 2.79
N SER A 209 12.26 -21.83 3.99
CA SER A 209 12.37 -21.16 5.29
C SER A 209 13.81 -20.85 5.76
N SER A 210 14.80 -20.98 4.88
CA SER A 210 16.19 -20.55 5.10
C SER A 210 16.55 -19.22 4.43
N SER A 211 15.68 -18.63 3.59
CA SER A 211 15.98 -17.44 2.77
C SER A 211 15.64 -16.08 3.42
N SER A 212 14.72 -16.01 4.39
CA SER A 212 14.21 -14.70 4.84
C SER A 212 15.29 -13.80 5.46
N SER A 213 16.28 -14.39 6.14
CA SER A 213 17.42 -13.63 6.67
C SER A 213 18.34 -13.12 5.56
N SER A 214 18.57 -13.87 4.49
CA SER A 214 19.47 -13.43 3.40
C SER A 214 18.82 -12.35 2.54
N GLU A 215 17.51 -12.44 2.31
CA GLU A 215 16.73 -11.41 1.61
C GLU A 215 16.66 -10.11 2.41
N GLU A 216 16.48 -10.17 3.74
CA GLU A 216 16.53 -8.98 4.60
C GLU A 216 17.87 -8.25 4.44
N HIS A 217 19.00 -8.95 4.61
CA HIS A 217 20.32 -8.34 4.48
C HIS A 217 20.57 -7.81 3.07
N ALA A 218 20.10 -8.50 2.03
CA ALA A 218 20.22 -8.04 0.64
C ALA A 218 19.41 -6.76 0.40
N CYS A 219 18.18 -6.71 0.90
CA CYS A 219 17.31 -5.54 0.84
C CYS A 219 17.95 -4.35 1.55
N GLN A 220 18.35 -4.53 2.81
CA GLN A 220 18.98 -3.48 3.63
C GLN A 220 20.23 -2.93 2.94
N ASN A 221 21.09 -3.79 2.40
CA ASN A 221 22.29 -3.37 1.68
C ASN A 221 21.96 -2.54 0.42
N LYS A 222 20.87 -2.85 -0.28
CA LYS A 222 20.41 -2.03 -1.43
C LYS A 222 19.81 -0.71 -0.97
N LEU A 223 19.03 -0.72 0.11
CA LEU A 223 18.44 0.46 0.70
C LEU A 223 19.52 1.46 1.14
N LEU A 224 20.55 0.99 1.86
CA LEU A 224 21.69 1.80 2.27
C LEU A 224 22.45 2.40 1.08
N LYS A 225 22.58 1.66 -0.03
CA LYS A 225 23.20 2.18 -1.26
C LYS A 225 22.35 3.24 -1.94
N PHE A 226 21.03 3.13 -1.85
CA PHE A 226 20.09 4.10 -2.41
C PHE A 226 20.02 5.39 -1.59
N GLU A 227 20.24 5.29 -0.28
CA GLU A 227 20.24 6.45 0.63
C GLU A 227 21.54 7.24 0.61
N LYS A 228 22.64 6.63 0.16
CA LYS A 228 23.91 7.35 0.00
C LYS A 228 23.76 8.40 -1.12
N PRO A 229 24.03 9.69 -0.84
CA PRO A 229 24.22 10.68 -1.87
C PRO A 229 25.37 10.22 -2.79
N GLU A 230 25.28 10.49 -4.09
CA GLU A 230 26.41 10.36 -5.00
C GLU A 230 27.50 11.36 -4.57
N GLU A 231 28.40 10.94 -3.68
CA GLU A 231 29.67 11.63 -3.46
C GLU A 231 30.59 11.33 -4.65
N GLY A 232 30.71 12.30 -5.57
CA GLY A 232 31.91 12.48 -6.38
C GLY A 232 31.82 12.18 -7.88
N GLU A 233 31.15 13.06 -8.65
CA GLU A 233 31.62 13.44 -9.99
C GLU A 233 31.93 14.94 -9.98
N GLY A 234 32.99 15.29 -9.27
CA GLY A 234 33.52 16.65 -9.22
C GLY A 234 35.01 16.57 -8.98
N GLU A 235 35.77 16.49 -10.07
CA GLU A 235 37.18 16.85 -10.27
C GLU A 235 37.98 15.78 -11.03
N GLN A 236 38.06 15.91 -12.37
CA GLN A 236 39.34 15.98 -13.09
C GLN A 236 39.16 16.21 -14.60
N THR A 237 40.03 17.09 -15.12
CA THR A 237 40.41 17.36 -16.53
C THR A 237 39.35 18.02 -17.42
N ARG A 238 39.52 19.26 -17.88
CA ARG A 238 40.69 19.86 -18.54
C ARG A 238 40.64 21.40 -18.48
#